data_AF-A0A7R9M153-F1
#
_entry.id   AF-A0A7R9M153-F1
#
_cell.length_a   1.000
_cell.length_b   1.000
_cell.length_c   1.000
_cell.angle_alpha   90.00
_cell.angle_beta   90.00
_cell.angle_gamma   90.00
#
_symmetry.space_group_name_H-M   'P 1'
#
loop_
_entity.id
_entity.type
_entity.pdbx_description
1 polymer ?
#
loop_
_entity_poly.entity_id
_entity_poly.type
_entity_poly.pdbx_seq_one_letter_code
_entity_poly.pdbx_strand_id
1 'polypeptide(L)'
;MEYCEQDLASLLDNMSVPFTESQVKCILLQLFHGLEYLHKNFIVHRDLKVSNLLLTDNGELKIADFGLARRYGQKDMPMTPRVVTLWYRAPELLFQSKVQTTAIDMWAAGCILGELLLHKPLLPGRSEINQIELIVDLLGTPNDT
;
A
#
# COMPACT_ATOMS: atom_id res chain seq x y z
N MET A 1 -14.17 -17.10 -3.74
CA MET A 1 -14.01 -15.76 -3.14
C MET A 1 -15.40 -15.21 -2.91
N GLU A 2 -15.65 -14.64 -1.75
CA GLU A 2 -16.87 -13.87 -1.46
C GLU A 2 -16.90 -12.65 -2.41
N TYR A 3 -18.07 -12.32 -2.95
CA TYR A 3 -18.21 -11.18 -3.86
C TYR A 3 -17.97 -9.89 -3.07
N CYS A 4 -17.09 -9.03 -3.57
CA CYS A 4 -16.91 -7.67 -3.06
C CYS A 4 -17.31 -6.72 -4.19
N GLU A 5 -18.25 -5.81 -3.92
CA GLU A 5 -18.84 -4.96 -4.96
C GLU A 5 -17.82 -3.97 -5.55
N GLN A 6 -16.94 -3.40 -4.71
CA GLN A 6 -16.05 -2.31 -5.12
C GLN A 6 -14.70 -2.38 -4.40
N ASP A 7 -13.64 -2.05 -5.13
CA ASP A 7 -12.35 -1.71 -4.55
C ASP A 7 -12.36 -0.25 -4.04
N LEU A 8 -11.44 0.08 -3.12
CA LEU A 8 -11.38 1.42 -2.54
C LEU A 8 -11.04 2.50 -3.57
N ALA A 9 -10.35 2.18 -4.68
CA ALA A 9 -10.08 3.19 -5.72
C ALA A 9 -11.38 3.60 -6.40
N SER A 10 -12.19 2.62 -6.80
CA SER A 10 -13.51 2.83 -7.39
C SER A 10 -14.44 3.58 -6.43
N LEU A 11 -14.39 3.30 -5.13
CA LEU A 11 -15.16 4.05 -4.13
C LEU A 11 -14.70 5.51 -4.05
N LEU A 12 -13.39 5.76 -3.96
CA LEU A 12 -12.85 7.11 -3.89
C LEU A 12 -13.22 7.95 -5.13
N ASP A 13 -13.16 7.37 -6.33
CA ASP A 13 -13.49 8.08 -7.58
C ASP A 13 -14.98 8.45 -7.71
N ASN A 14 -15.87 7.68 -7.08
CA ASN A 14 -17.33 7.86 -7.19
C ASN A 14 -17.96 8.58 -5.99
N MET A 15 -17.22 8.80 -4.91
CA MET A 15 -17.73 9.46 -3.70
C MET A 15 -17.77 10.98 -3.87
N SER A 16 -18.93 11.58 -3.63
CA SER A 16 -19.09 13.05 -3.61
C SER A 16 -18.58 13.71 -2.34
N VAL A 17 -18.43 12.92 -1.27
CA VAL A 17 -17.93 13.36 0.04
C VAL A 17 -16.83 12.39 0.47
N PRO A 18 -15.64 12.89 0.88
CA PRO A 18 -14.57 12.04 1.40
C PRO A 18 -14.99 11.22 2.62
N PHE A 19 -14.25 10.14 2.91
CA PHE A 19 -14.39 9.44 4.17
C PHE A 19 -14.14 10.38 5.36
N THR A 20 -14.96 10.24 6.39
CA THR A 20 -14.69 10.87 7.69
C THR A 20 -13.47 10.24 8.35
N GLU A 21 -12.77 10.98 9.22
CA GLU A 21 -11.62 10.45 9.96
C GLU A 21 -11.94 9.16 10.74
N SER A 22 -13.16 9.06 11.26
CA SER A 22 -13.64 7.85 11.94
C SER A 22 -13.73 6.65 10.99
N GLN A 23 -14.23 6.84 9.76
CA GLN A 23 -14.27 5.79 8.75
C GLN A 23 -12.87 5.40 8.30
N VAL A 24 -11.99 6.38 8.05
CA VAL A 24 -10.57 6.12 7.72
C VAL A 24 -9.90 5.30 8.82
N LYS A 25 -10.13 5.66 10.08
CA LYS A 25 -9.62 4.90 11.24
C LYS A 25 -10.11 3.45 11.24
N CYS A 26 -11.40 3.20 10.97
CA CYS A 26 -11.95 1.86 10.88
C CYS A 26 -11.32 1.05 9.74
N ILE A 27 -11.15 1.65 8.57
CA ILE A 27 -10.51 1.01 7.40
C ILE A 27 -9.06 0.64 7.74
N LEU A 28 -8.28 1.58 8.28
CA LEU A 28 -6.87 1.35 8.61
C LEU A 28 -6.69 0.29 9.70
N LEU A 29 -7.57 0.26 10.70
CA LEU A 29 -7.51 -0.76 11.74
C LEU A 29 -7.69 -2.18 11.14
N GLN A 30 -8.63 -2.34 10.22
CA GLN A 30 -8.83 -3.61 9.51
C GLN A 30 -7.64 -3.96 8.60
N LEU A 31 -7.08 -2.96 7.90
CA LEU A 31 -5.87 -3.14 7.08
C LEU A 31 -4.70 -3.65 7.93
N PHE A 32 -4.46 -3.04 9.08
CA PHE A 32 -3.37 -3.44 9.97
C PHE A 32 -3.59 -4.81 10.59
N HIS A 33 -4.81 -5.20 10.95
CA HIS A 33 -5.10 -6.58 11.36
C HIS A 33 -4.82 -7.60 10.23
N GLY A 34 -5.21 -7.27 9.00
CA GLY A 34 -4.90 -8.11 7.83
C GLY A 34 -3.40 -8.24 7.59
N LEU A 35 -2.66 -7.12 7.65
CA LEU A 35 -1.20 -7.11 7.52
C LEU A 35 -0.51 -7.87 8.64
N GLU A 36 -0.93 -7.69 9.89
CA GLU A 36 -0.39 -8.44 11.02
C GLU A 36 -0.55 -9.96 10.79
N TYR A 37 -1.72 -10.39 10.33
CA TYR A 37 -1.96 -11.79 9.99
C TYR A 37 -1.01 -12.28 8.88
N LEU A 38 -0.85 -11.53 7.79
CA LEU A 38 0.06 -11.90 6.70
C LEU A 38 1.51 -11.99 7.18
N HIS A 39 1.97 -10.98 7.92
CA HIS A 39 3.36 -10.86 8.38
C HIS A 39 3.70 -11.95 9.41
N LYS A 40 2.76 -12.34 10.28
CA LYS A 40 2.90 -13.50 11.19
C LYS A 40 3.00 -14.84 10.44
N ASN A 41 2.39 -14.93 9.25
CA ASN A 41 2.46 -16.10 8.38
C ASN A 41 3.61 -16.04 7.37
N PHE A 42 4.57 -15.16 7.61
CA PHE A 42 5.75 -14.92 6.77
C PHE A 42 5.44 -14.37 5.38
N ILE A 43 4.25 -13.82 5.13
CA ILE A 43 3.83 -13.33 3.80
C ILE A 43 4.00 -11.81 3.75
N VAL A 44 4.63 -11.31 2.69
CA VAL A 44 4.66 -9.88 2.33
C VAL A 44 3.80 -9.69 1.08
N HIS A 45 2.92 -8.69 1.09
CA HIS A 45 1.96 -8.45 0.00
C HIS A 45 2.65 -7.86 -1.25
N ARG A 46 3.50 -6.84 -1.06
CA ARG A 46 4.35 -6.21 -2.09
C ARG A 46 3.63 -5.36 -3.16
N ASP A 47 2.30 -5.42 -3.22
CA ASP A 47 1.49 -4.59 -4.13
C ASP A 47 0.25 -4.04 -3.42
N LEU A 48 0.43 -3.44 -2.24
CA LEU A 48 -0.66 -2.75 -1.55
C LEU A 48 -0.94 -1.40 -2.23
N LYS A 49 -2.22 -1.18 -2.54
CA LYS A 49 -2.78 0.03 -3.14
C LYS A 49 -4.30 0.01 -2.95
N VAL A 50 -4.97 1.16 -3.08
CA VAL A 50 -6.43 1.26 -2.88
C VAL A 50 -7.23 0.32 -3.80
N SER A 51 -6.76 0.05 -5.02
CA SER A 51 -7.43 -0.89 -5.94
C SER A 51 -7.33 -2.37 -5.53
N ASN A 52 -6.41 -2.69 -4.60
CA ASN A 52 -6.21 -4.04 -4.05
C ASN A 52 -6.85 -4.20 -2.66
N LEU A 53 -7.61 -3.20 -2.23
CA LEU A 53 -8.38 -3.22 -0.99
C LEU A 53 -9.87 -3.23 -1.36
N LEU A 54 -10.55 -4.31 -1.00
CA LEU A 54 -11.97 -4.49 -1.27
C LEU A 54 -12.75 -4.14 -0.01
N LEU A 55 -13.88 -3.45 -0.18
CA LEU A 55 -14.80 -3.14 0.91
C LEU A 55 -16.14 -3.80 0.64
N THR A 56 -16.65 -4.54 1.62
CA THR A 56 -18.00 -5.12 1.55
C THR A 56 -19.05 -4.11 2.00
N ASP A 57 -20.33 -4.36 1.68
CA ASP A 57 -21.46 -3.52 2.13
C ASP A 57 -21.60 -3.46 3.65
N ASN A 58 -21.09 -4.50 4.34
CA ASN A 58 -21.04 -4.57 5.79
C ASN A 58 -19.86 -3.77 6.39
N GLY A 59 -19.06 -3.10 5.55
CA GLY A 59 -17.89 -2.32 5.96
C GLY A 59 -16.67 -3.17 6.30
N GLU A 60 -16.61 -4.43 5.82
CA GLU A 60 -15.44 -5.29 6.02
C GLU A 60 -14.39 -5.03 4.94
N LEU A 61 -13.15 -4.76 5.36
CA LEU A 61 -12.01 -4.63 4.46
C LEU A 61 -11.40 -6.00 4.19
N LYS A 62 -11.18 -6.33 2.91
CA LYS A 62 -10.46 -7.53 2.48
C LYS A 62 -9.27 -7.14 1.59
N ILE A 63 -8.09 -7.64 1.94
CA ILE A 63 -6.87 -7.48 1.13
C ILE A 63 -6.95 -8.47 -0.04
N ALA A 64 -6.72 -7.99 -1.26
CA ALA A 64 -6.83 -8.76 -2.49
C ALA A 64 -5.57 -8.65 -3.35
N ASP A 65 -5.51 -9.48 -4.41
CA ASP A 65 -4.40 -9.59 -5.36
C ASP A 65 -3.04 -9.93 -4.73
N PHE A 66 -2.92 -11.19 -4.32
CA PHE A 66 -1.68 -11.79 -3.85
C PHE A 66 -0.75 -12.23 -4.99
N GLY A 67 -0.98 -11.80 -6.24
CA GLY A 67 -0.21 -12.24 -7.40
C GLY A 67 1.29 -11.92 -7.32
N LEU A 68 1.66 -10.93 -6.51
CA LEU A 68 3.04 -10.53 -6.24
C LEU A 68 3.52 -10.86 -4.82
N ALA A 69 2.65 -11.45 -4.00
CA ALA A 69 2.95 -11.78 -2.61
C ALA A 69 4.01 -12.89 -2.53
N ARG A 70 4.85 -12.82 -1.49
CA ARG A 70 5.95 -13.78 -1.29
C ARG A 70 6.16 -14.09 0.18
N ARG A 71 6.73 -15.26 0.45
CA ARG A 71 7.27 -15.57 1.78
C ARG A 71 8.60 -14.84 2.00
N TYR A 72 8.72 -14.03 3.04
CA TYR A 72 10.01 -13.44 3.40
C TYR A 72 10.90 -14.46 4.13
N GLY A 73 12.23 -14.34 3.98
CA GLY A 73 13.21 -15.24 4.60
C GLY A 73 13.67 -16.43 3.74
N GLN A 74 13.12 -16.65 2.54
CA GLN A 74 13.70 -17.57 1.56
C GLN A 74 14.82 -16.89 0.77
N LYS A 75 16.03 -17.46 0.80
CA LYS A 75 17.15 -17.05 -0.08
C LYS A 75 16.84 -17.43 -1.53
N ASP A 76 17.30 -16.60 -2.46
CA ASP A 76 17.46 -16.92 -3.89
C ASP A 76 16.19 -17.07 -4.74
N MET A 77 15.23 -16.14 -4.61
CA MET A 77 14.26 -15.94 -5.70
C MET A 77 14.53 -14.65 -6.47
N PRO A 78 14.84 -14.72 -7.78
CA PRO A 78 14.98 -13.53 -8.61
C PRO A 78 13.72 -12.67 -8.49
N MET A 79 13.96 -11.39 -8.23
CA MET A 79 12.91 -10.39 -8.08
C MET A 79 12.56 -9.88 -9.46
N THR A 80 11.32 -10.09 -9.89
CA THR A 80 10.84 -9.57 -11.17
C THR A 80 10.65 -8.05 -11.02
N PRO A 81 11.38 -7.22 -11.78
CA PRO A 81 11.00 -5.82 -11.92
C PRO A 81 9.74 -5.82 -12.80
N ARG A 82 8.60 -5.45 -12.22
CA ARG A 82 7.40 -5.18 -13.02
C ARG A 82 6.94 -3.75 -12.79
N VAL A 83 6.52 -3.16 -13.90
CA VAL A 83 5.93 -1.84 -14.02
C VAL A 83 4.59 -1.88 -13.27
N VAL A 84 4.55 -1.26 -12.10
CA VAL A 84 3.39 -1.15 -11.21
C VAL A 84 3.30 0.30 -10.77
N THR A 85 2.10 0.74 -10.35
CA THR A 85 1.83 2.05 -9.77
C THR A 85 2.91 2.44 -8.74
N LEU A 86 3.61 3.54 -9.00
CA LEU A 86 4.74 4.01 -8.18
C LEU A 86 4.30 4.57 -6.82
N TRP A 87 3.04 5.00 -6.71
CA TRP A 87 2.56 5.89 -5.65
C TRP A 87 2.66 5.32 -4.23
N TYR A 88 2.67 3.99 -4.11
CA TYR A 88 2.74 3.26 -2.84
C TYR A 88 4.09 2.58 -2.63
N ARG A 89 5.06 2.81 -3.54
CA ARG A 89 6.34 2.11 -3.52
C ARG A 89 7.26 2.72 -2.46
N ALA A 90 7.75 1.87 -1.57
CA ALA A 90 8.71 2.24 -0.54
C ALA A 90 10.07 2.69 -1.14
N PRO A 91 10.82 3.57 -0.47
CA PRO A 91 12.10 4.09 -0.98
C PRO A 91 13.11 2.97 -1.26
N GLU A 92 13.19 1.94 -0.43
CA GLU A 92 14.08 0.79 -0.63
C GLU A 92 13.75 -0.01 -1.88
N LEU A 93 12.49 -0.01 -2.34
CA LEU A 93 12.11 -0.62 -3.61
C LEU A 93 12.52 0.25 -4.81
N LEU A 94 12.45 1.58 -4.67
CA LEU A 94 12.92 2.54 -5.69
C LEU A 94 14.45 2.47 -5.86
N PHE A 95 15.19 2.24 -4.77
CA PHE A 95 16.63 2.00 -4.80
C PHE A 95 17.04 0.55 -5.07
N GLN A 96 16.08 -0.33 -5.41
CA GLN A 96 16.34 -1.73 -5.76
C GLN A 96 17.10 -2.51 -4.66
N SER A 97 16.79 -2.21 -3.39
CA SER A 97 17.35 -2.94 -2.25
C SER A 97 17.08 -4.43 -2.40
N LYS A 98 18.15 -5.22 -2.20
CA LYS A 98 18.07 -6.69 -2.15
C LYS A 98 17.30 -7.18 -0.93
N VAL A 99 17.25 -6.36 0.12
CA VAL A 99 16.56 -6.66 1.37
C VAL A 99 15.18 -6.01 1.32
N GLN A 100 14.15 -6.83 1.12
CA GLN A 100 12.75 -6.43 1.18
C GLN A 100 12.14 -7.11 2.41
N THR A 101 11.58 -6.31 3.31
CA THR A 101 10.97 -6.79 4.56
C THR A 101 9.47 -6.50 4.55
N THR A 102 8.79 -6.78 5.65
CA THR A 102 7.39 -6.36 5.88
C THR A 102 7.22 -4.84 5.88
N ALA A 103 8.30 -4.06 6.00
CA ALA A 103 8.27 -2.59 6.02
C ALA A 103 7.71 -1.97 4.73
N ILE A 104 7.86 -2.63 3.58
CA ILE A 104 7.31 -2.12 2.31
C ILE A 104 5.79 -2.10 2.30
N ASP A 105 5.14 -3.07 2.96
CA ASP A 105 3.68 -3.10 3.11
C ASP A 105 3.24 -1.99 4.08
N MET A 106 4.03 -1.74 5.12
CA MET A 106 3.77 -0.66 6.09
C MET A 106 3.89 0.72 5.45
N TRP A 107 4.86 0.92 4.56
CA TRP A 107 4.99 2.14 3.76
C TRP A 107 3.76 2.36 2.87
N ALA A 108 3.33 1.32 2.14
CA ALA A 108 2.15 1.38 1.29
C ALA A 108 0.88 1.70 2.10
N ALA A 109 0.72 1.11 3.29
CA ALA A 109 -0.38 1.42 4.22
C ALA A 109 -0.36 2.89 4.67
N GLY A 110 0.82 3.48 4.89
CA GLY A 110 0.97 4.92 5.16
C GLY A 110 0.54 5.80 3.99
N CYS A 111 0.89 5.41 2.76
CA CYS A 111 0.44 6.10 1.55
C CYS A 111 -1.08 6.03 1.39
N ILE A 112 -1.69 4.87 1.65
CA ILE A 112 -3.14 4.65 1.63
C ILE A 112 -3.84 5.52 2.70
N LEU A 113 -3.30 5.60 3.92
CA LEU A 113 -3.82 6.50 4.95
C LEU A 113 -3.83 7.96 4.46
N GLY A 114 -2.72 8.43 3.90
CA GLY A 114 -2.63 9.79 3.37
C GLY A 114 -3.63 10.04 2.23
N GLU A 115 -3.79 9.07 1.33
CA GLU A 115 -4.74 9.18 0.22
C GLU A 115 -6.20 9.20 0.68
N LEU A 116 -6.57 8.37 1.67
CA LEU A 116 -7.92 8.37 2.24
C LEU A 116 -8.26 9.68 2.94
N LEU A 117 -7.29 10.30 3.64
CA LEU A 117 -7.47 11.58 4.32
C LEU A 117 -7.51 12.78 3.36
N LEU A 118 -6.67 12.74 2.31
CA LEU A 118 -6.58 13.84 1.33
C LEU A 118 -7.60 13.72 0.20
N HIS A 119 -8.23 12.55 0.04
CA HIS A 119 -9.09 12.19 -1.08
C HIS A 119 -8.40 12.38 -2.45
N LYS A 120 -7.08 12.23 -2.46
CA LYS A 120 -6.21 12.26 -3.64
C LYS A 120 -4.92 11.53 -3.33
N PRO A 121 -4.21 10.98 -4.33
CA PRO A 121 -2.96 10.25 -4.09
C PRO A 121 -1.93 11.09 -3.32
N LEU A 122 -1.32 10.49 -2.29
CA LEU A 122 -0.35 11.18 -1.44
C LEU A 122 0.95 11.52 -2.18
N LEU A 123 1.46 10.57 -2.98
CA LEU A 123 2.74 10.68 -3.70
C LEU A 123 2.55 10.25 -5.17
N PRO A 124 1.92 11.07 -6.03
CA PRO A 124 1.58 10.71 -7.42
C PRO A 124 2.77 10.80 -8.39
N GLY A 125 3.86 10.07 -8.13
CA GLY A 125 5.07 10.14 -8.95
C GLY A 125 4.87 9.59 -10.36
N ARG A 126 5.54 10.23 -11.33
CA ARG A 126 5.47 9.91 -12.77
C ARG A 126 6.67 9.12 -13.29
N SER A 127 7.75 9.07 -12.51
CA SER A 127 8.97 8.30 -12.74
C SER A 127 9.56 7.90 -11.38
N GLU A 128 10.48 6.94 -11.34
CA GLU A 128 11.12 6.54 -10.07
C GLU A 128 11.87 7.70 -9.43
N ILE A 129 12.55 8.53 -10.22
CA ILE A 129 13.24 9.74 -9.76
C ILE A 129 12.23 10.73 -9.16
N ASN A 130 11.14 11.00 -9.87
CA ASN A 130 10.11 11.92 -9.39
C ASN A 130 9.39 11.38 -8.14
N GLN A 131 9.22 10.06 -8.01
CA GLN A 131 8.69 9.46 -6.79
C GLN A 131 9.63 9.70 -5.61
N ILE A 132 10.95 9.56 -5.79
CA ILE A 132 11.95 9.85 -4.77
C ILE A 132 11.91 11.33 -4.38
N GLU A 133 11.84 12.24 -5.34
CA GLU A 133 11.73 13.69 -5.09
C GLU A 133 10.50 14.00 -4.22
N LEU A 134 9.32 13.47 -4.57
CA LEU A 134 8.10 13.65 -3.78
C LEU A 134 8.23 13.12 -2.36
N ILE A 135 8.91 11.98 -2.17
CA ILE A 135 9.16 11.40 -0.84
C ILE A 135 10.04 12.34 0.00
N VAL A 136 11.13 12.84 -0.59
CA VAL A 136 12.06 13.75 0.08
C VAL A 136 11.41 15.09 0.40
N ASP A 137 10.58 15.62 -0.51
CA ASP A 137 9.84 16.87 -0.28
C ASP A 137 8.83 16.73 0.87
N LEU A 138 8.21 15.56 1.01
CA LEU A 138 7.20 15.30 2.04
C LEU A 138 7.82 14.99 3.42
N LEU A 139 8.84 14.14 3.46
CA LEU A 139 9.38 13.55 4.71
C LEU A 139 10.78 14.06 5.07
N GLY A 140 11.42 14.82 4.18
CA GLY A 140 12.81 15.21 4.29
C GLY A 140 13.77 14.17 3.69
N THR A 141 15.01 14.59 3.45
CA THR A 141 16.09 13.70 3.02
C THR A 141 16.44 12.74 4.16
N PRO A 142 16.62 11.42 3.89
CA PRO A 142 17.13 10.50 4.90
C PRO A 142 18.54 10.89 5.34
N ASN A 143 18.78 10.91 6.65
CA ASN A 143 20.07 11.23 7.26
C ASN A 143 20.49 10.05 8.15
N ASP A 144 21.79 9.90 8.42
CA ASP A 144 22.34 8.83 9.28
C ASP A 144 22.10 9.04 10.80
N THR A 145 21.26 10.02 11.17
CA THR A 145 21.03 10.46 12.55
C THR A 145 19.71 9.96 13.12
#